data_AF-A0A2V7V8X9-F1
#
_entry.id   AF-A0A2V7V8X9-F1
#
_cell.length_a   1.000
_cell.length_b   1.000
_cell.length_c   1.000
_cell.angle_alpha   90.00
_cell.angle_beta   90.00
_cell.angle_gamma   90.00
#
_symmetry.space_group_name_H-M   'P 1'
#
loop_
_entity.id
_entity.type
_entity.pdbx_description
1 polymer ?
#
loop_
_entity_poly.entity_id
_entity_poly.type
_entity_poly.pdbx_seq_one_letter_code
_entity_poly.pdbx_strand_id
1 'polypeptide(L)'
;MDLRGKARPGRAAGIAFLAVLILPATGFLASALHFPPGGRRVLLSFFIASVVALLVGLRAWPALGRVLLAYGLAARIPVALVMLVAIFADWGTHYEKGPPHFPEMGALAKWFWIGLLPQMTLWIAFTVLVGTLVGCLAALAARWRGKPATA
;
A
#
# COMPACT_ATOMS: atom_id res chain seq x y z
N MET A 1 -15.76 8.64 23.24
CA MET A 1 -15.54 8.13 21.87
C MET A 1 -15.44 6.62 21.95
N ASP A 2 -16.50 5.91 21.58
CA ASP A 2 -16.59 4.46 21.76
C ASP A 2 -15.77 3.72 20.69
N LEU A 3 -14.57 3.24 21.05
CA LEU A 3 -13.67 2.47 20.18
C LEU A 3 -14.11 0.99 20.04
N ARG A 4 -15.28 0.60 20.56
CA ARG A 4 -15.76 -0.80 20.66
C ARG A 4 -16.34 -1.40 19.38
N GLY A 5 -15.91 -0.96 18.21
CA GLY A 5 -15.87 -1.86 17.07
C GLY A 5 -14.78 -2.90 17.33
N LYS A 6 -14.98 -3.82 18.30
CA LYS A 6 -14.01 -4.87 18.67
C LYS A 6 -13.82 -5.76 17.45
N ALA A 7 -12.89 -5.38 16.57
CA ALA A 7 -12.51 -6.20 15.44
C ALA A 7 -12.13 -7.56 16.00
N ARG A 8 -12.74 -8.64 15.50
CA ARG A 8 -12.34 -10.01 15.87
C ARG A 8 -10.96 -10.22 15.25
N PRO A 9 -9.85 -10.27 16.03
CA PRO A 9 -8.52 -10.13 15.46
C PRO A 9 -8.19 -11.20 14.43
N GLY A 10 -8.72 -12.42 14.58
CA GLY A 10 -8.56 -13.49 13.58
C GLY A 10 -9.28 -13.22 12.25
N ARG A 11 -10.52 -12.69 12.29
CA ARG A 11 -11.25 -12.30 11.06
C ARG A 11 -10.56 -11.10 10.39
N ALA A 12 -10.14 -10.12 11.17
CA ALA A 12 -9.38 -8.97 10.68
C ALA A 12 -8.06 -9.41 10.02
N ALA A 13 -7.31 -10.33 10.64
CA ALA A 13 -6.10 -10.90 10.07
C ALA A 13 -6.37 -11.60 8.74
N GLY A 14 -7.43 -12.43 8.65
CA GLY A 14 -7.80 -13.11 7.40
C GLY A 14 -8.13 -12.13 6.27
N ILE A 15 -8.92 -11.09 6.55
CA ILE A 15 -9.24 -10.05 5.54
C ILE A 15 -7.98 -9.27 5.14
N ALA A 16 -7.15 -8.86 6.10
CA ALA A 16 -5.91 -8.15 5.82
C ALA A 16 -4.95 -8.98 4.98
N PHE A 17 -4.82 -10.28 5.29
CA PHE A 17 -4.02 -11.22 4.52
C PHE A 17 -4.52 -11.36 3.08
N LEU A 18 -5.82 -11.58 2.87
CA LEU A 18 -6.42 -11.62 1.53
C LEU A 18 -6.20 -10.32 0.76
N ALA A 19 -6.29 -9.18 1.43
CA ALA A 19 -6.07 -7.88 0.80
C ALA A 19 -4.60 -7.68 0.39
N VAL A 20 -3.62 -8.18 1.17
CA VAL A 20 -2.20 -8.19 0.79
C VAL A 20 -1.99 -9.00 -0.49
N LEU A 21 -2.68 -10.13 -0.66
CA LEU A 21 -2.53 -10.99 -1.83
C LEU A 21 -3.04 -10.37 -3.14
N ILE A 22 -3.84 -9.31 -3.09
CA ILE A 22 -4.35 -8.63 -4.30
C ILE A 22 -3.20 -8.11 -5.18
N LEU A 23 -2.14 -7.57 -4.59
CA LEU A 23 -1.02 -7.01 -5.36
C LEU A 23 -0.14 -8.08 -6.03
N PRO A 24 0.33 -9.13 -5.33
CA PRO A 24 0.98 -10.27 -5.99
C PRO A 24 0.09 -10.91 -7.06
N ALA A 25 -1.20 -11.12 -6.78
CA ALA A 25 -2.14 -11.69 -7.74
C ALA A 25 -2.27 -10.82 -9.00
N THR A 26 -2.27 -9.50 -8.85
CA THR A 26 -2.26 -8.56 -9.98
C THR A 26 -1.00 -8.70 -10.82
N GLY A 27 0.17 -8.85 -10.18
CA GLY A 27 1.43 -9.09 -10.87
C GLY A 27 1.45 -10.41 -11.65
N PHE A 28 1.00 -11.51 -11.01
CA PHE A 28 0.86 -12.81 -11.67
C PHE A 28 -0.11 -12.76 -12.84
N LEU A 29 -1.26 -12.10 -12.69
CA LEU A 29 -2.25 -11.96 -13.76
C LEU A 29 -1.70 -11.12 -14.92
N ALA A 30 -1.04 -9.99 -14.64
CA ALA A 30 -0.43 -9.17 -15.68
C ALA A 30 0.65 -9.94 -16.46
N SER A 31 1.44 -10.77 -15.77
CA SER A 31 2.42 -11.65 -16.39
C SER A 31 1.76 -12.74 -17.25
N ALA A 32 0.71 -13.38 -16.75
CA ALA A 32 -0.03 -14.41 -17.50
C ALA A 32 -0.71 -13.85 -18.76
N LEU A 33 -1.09 -12.57 -18.72
CA LEU A 33 -1.63 -11.83 -19.86
C LEU A 33 -0.54 -11.22 -20.77
N HIS A 34 0.73 -11.54 -20.53
CA HIS A 34 1.88 -11.06 -21.31
C HIS A 34 1.97 -9.53 -21.41
N PHE A 35 1.59 -8.82 -20.34
CA PHE A 35 1.77 -7.37 -20.33
C PHE A 35 3.26 -7.01 -20.26
N PRO A 36 3.74 -6.06 -21.08
CA PRO A 36 5.14 -5.67 -21.04
C PRO A 36 5.51 -5.08 -19.67
N PRO A 37 6.62 -5.52 -19.04
CA PRO A 37 7.09 -4.96 -17.78
C PRO A 37 7.27 -3.45 -17.88
N GLY A 38 6.82 -2.71 -16.86
CA GLY A 38 6.90 -1.24 -16.85
C GLY A 38 5.94 -0.53 -17.82
N GLY A 39 5.18 -1.27 -18.64
CA GLY A 39 4.18 -0.70 -19.54
C GLY A 39 3.00 -0.07 -18.79
N ARG A 40 2.36 0.95 -19.40
CA ARG A 40 1.24 1.70 -18.81
C ARG A 40 0.10 0.80 -18.31
N ARG A 41 -0.19 -0.29 -19.04
CA ARG A 41 -1.23 -1.27 -18.66
C ARG A 41 -0.92 -1.92 -17.31
N VAL A 42 0.32 -2.38 -17.11
CA VAL A 42 0.76 -2.95 -15.83
C VAL A 42 0.64 -1.93 -14.71
N LEU A 43 1.15 -0.71 -14.92
CA LEU A 43 1.12 0.35 -13.90
C LEU A 43 -0.32 0.69 -13.47
N LEU A 44 -1.21 0.88 -14.44
CA LEU A 44 -2.63 1.16 -14.17
C LEU A 44 -3.29 0.01 -13.39
N SER A 45 -3.03 -1.24 -13.77
CA SER A 45 -3.52 -2.41 -13.04
C SER A 45 -3.07 -2.38 -11.58
N PHE A 46 -1.79 -2.08 -11.31
CA PHE A 46 -1.28 -1.97 -9.94
C PHE A 46 -1.90 -0.80 -9.15
N PHE A 47 -2.12 0.36 -9.77
CA PHE A 47 -2.75 1.50 -9.07
C PHE A 47 -4.20 1.20 -8.72
N ILE A 48 -4.98 0.64 -9.65
CA ILE A 48 -6.36 0.23 -9.41
C ILE A 48 -6.41 -0.85 -8.33
N ALA A 49 -5.59 -1.89 -8.45
CA ALA A 49 -5.50 -2.96 -7.48
C ALA A 49 -5.11 -2.46 -6.08
N SER A 50 -4.21 -1.47 -6.00
CA SER A 50 -3.81 -0.84 -4.73
C SER A 50 -4.98 -0.12 -4.06
N VAL A 51 -5.78 0.63 -4.82
CA VAL A 51 -6.97 1.31 -4.29
C VAL A 51 -7.99 0.28 -3.81
N VAL A 52 -8.26 -0.77 -4.60
CA VAL A 52 -9.17 -1.85 -4.20
C VAL A 52 -8.68 -2.53 -2.92
N ALA A 53 -7.40 -2.89 -2.87
CA ALA A 53 -6.79 -3.54 -1.71
C ALA A 53 -6.86 -2.65 -0.47
N LEU A 54 -6.56 -1.36 -0.60
CA LEU A 54 -6.72 -0.37 0.47
C LEU A 54 -8.16 -0.35 1.01
N LEU A 55 -9.17 -0.27 0.12
CA LEU A 55 -10.58 -0.24 0.53
C LEU A 55 -11.02 -1.53 1.23
N VAL A 56 -10.48 -2.68 0.86
CA VAL A 56 -10.70 -3.95 1.56
C VAL A 56 -9.99 -3.93 2.93
N GLY A 57 -8.74 -3.49 2.97
CA GLY A 57 -7.93 -3.40 4.19
C GLY A 57 -8.52 -2.48 5.26
N LEU A 58 -9.06 -1.33 4.86
CA LEU A 58 -9.74 -0.40 5.78
C LEU A 58 -10.98 -1.03 6.46
N ARG A 59 -11.59 -2.04 5.84
CA ARG A 59 -12.71 -2.79 6.44
C ARG A 59 -12.25 -3.90 7.39
N ALA A 60 -11.00 -4.35 7.32
CA ALA A 60 -10.46 -5.40 8.18
C ALA A 60 -10.44 -4.95 9.66
N TRP A 61 -9.92 -3.75 9.92
CA TRP A 61 -9.94 -3.11 11.24
C TRP A 61 -10.06 -1.58 11.10
N PRO A 62 -11.27 -1.00 11.09
CA PRO A 62 -11.48 0.40 10.74
C PRO A 62 -10.72 1.42 11.59
N ALA A 63 -10.61 1.20 12.91
CA ALA A 63 -9.87 2.10 13.79
C ALA A 63 -8.37 2.13 13.44
N LEU A 64 -7.72 0.97 13.37
CA LEU A 64 -6.30 0.86 13.01
C LEU A 64 -6.04 1.32 11.57
N GLY A 65 -6.91 0.93 10.64
CA GLY A 65 -6.81 1.31 9.24
C GLY A 65 -6.84 2.83 9.02
N ARG A 66 -7.70 3.56 9.75
CA ARG A 66 -7.73 5.04 9.69
C ARG A 66 -6.44 5.67 10.21
N VAL A 67 -5.88 5.14 11.30
CA VAL A 67 -4.59 5.62 11.84
C VAL A 67 -3.48 5.39 10.82
N LEU A 68 -3.39 4.19 10.25
CA LEU A 68 -2.39 3.86 9.24
C LEU A 68 -2.58 4.65 7.94
N LEU A 69 -3.82 4.97 7.57
CA LEU A 69 -4.12 5.82 6.41
C LEU A 69 -3.67 7.26 6.66
N ALA A 70 -3.98 7.83 7.83
CA ALA A 70 -3.54 9.17 8.19
C ALA A 70 -2.00 9.26 8.25
N TYR A 71 -1.37 8.27 8.88
CA TYR A 71 0.10 8.12 8.89
C TYR A 71 0.66 7.99 7.47
N GLY A 72 0.05 7.13 6.63
CA GLY A 72 0.45 6.93 5.25
C GLY A 72 0.37 8.23 4.44
N LEU A 73 -0.72 8.97 4.52
CA LEU A 73 -0.85 10.26 3.85
C LEU A 73 0.20 11.26 4.33
N ALA A 74 0.37 11.39 5.66
CA ALA A 74 1.35 12.29 6.26
C ALA A 74 2.79 11.95 5.83
N ALA A 75 3.13 10.67 5.69
CA ALA A 75 4.45 10.25 5.25
C ALA A 75 4.65 10.40 3.72
N ARG A 76 3.61 10.17 2.92
CA ARG A 76 3.73 10.05 1.46
C ARG A 76 3.57 11.38 0.72
N ILE A 77 2.78 12.32 1.25
CA ILE A 77 2.63 13.65 0.63
C ILE A 77 3.98 14.38 0.56
N PRO A 78 4.78 14.48 1.64
CA PRO A 78 6.11 15.07 1.58
C PRO A 78 7.03 14.38 0.56
N VAL A 79 7.02 13.04 0.53
CA VAL A 79 7.84 12.28 -0.43
C VAL A 79 7.44 12.62 -1.86
N ALA A 80 6.14 12.63 -2.19
CA ALA A 80 5.68 12.97 -3.53
C ALA A 80 6.08 14.40 -3.92
N LEU A 81 6.05 15.36 -2.99
CA LEU A 81 6.48 16.74 -3.24
C LEU A 81 7.99 16.86 -3.42
N VAL A 82 8.80 16.16 -2.61
CA VAL A 82 10.25 16.14 -2.77
C VAL A 82 10.63 15.49 -4.11
N MET A 83 9.92 14.43 -4.52
CA MET A 83 10.11 13.83 -5.84
C MET A 83 9.78 14.81 -6.97
N LEU A 84 8.76 15.67 -6.81
CA LEU A 84 8.45 16.72 -7.78
C LEU A 84 9.65 17.65 -7.94
N VAL A 85 10.16 18.17 -6.83
CA VAL A 85 11.32 19.09 -6.85
C VAL A 85 12.55 18.40 -7.43
N ALA A 86 12.85 17.16 -7.01
CA ALA A 86 13.99 16.40 -7.52
C ALA A 86 13.94 16.20 -9.03
N ILE A 87 12.76 15.87 -9.59
CA ILE A 87 12.58 15.67 -11.04
C ILE A 87 12.74 16.98 -11.82
N PHE A 88 12.28 18.11 -11.27
CA PHE A 88 12.43 19.42 -11.93
C PHE A 88 13.85 19.99 -11.81
N ALA A 89 14.55 19.69 -10.72
CA ALA A 89 15.88 20.19 -10.43
C ALA A 89 17.01 19.21 -10.82
N ASP A 90 16.66 18.07 -11.43
CA ASP A 90 17.58 17.02 -11.90
C ASP A 90 18.62 16.63 -10.84
N TRP A 91 18.16 16.29 -9.63
CA TRP A 91 19.04 15.91 -8.53
C TRP A 91 19.79 14.59 -8.78
N GLY A 92 19.44 13.82 -9.82
CA GLY A 92 20.12 12.59 -10.21
C GLY A 92 19.84 11.41 -9.28
N THR A 93 18.81 11.50 -8.45
CA THR A 93 18.44 10.50 -7.44
C THR A 93 17.75 9.29 -8.07
N HIS A 94 17.69 8.17 -7.32
CA HIS A 94 16.91 7.00 -7.73
C HIS A 94 15.41 7.33 -7.89
N TYR A 95 14.90 8.35 -7.19
CA TYR A 95 13.51 8.79 -7.27
C TYR A 95 13.14 9.44 -8.61
N GLU A 96 14.14 9.76 -9.43
CA GLU A 96 13.95 10.29 -10.78
C GLU A 96 13.98 9.19 -11.84
N LYS A 97 14.22 7.93 -11.47
CA LYS A 97 14.35 6.82 -12.41
C LYS A 97 13.02 6.07 -12.51
N GLY A 98 12.47 6.03 -13.72
CA GLY A 98 11.34 5.15 -14.01
C GLY A 98 11.75 3.67 -14.00
N PRO A 99 10.78 2.75 -14.05
CA PRO A 99 11.08 1.33 -14.24
C PRO A 99 11.84 1.09 -15.57
N PRO A 100 12.42 -0.11 -15.77
CA PRO A 100 13.02 -0.46 -17.05
C PRO A 100 12.05 -0.22 -18.22
N HIS A 101 12.57 0.32 -19.32
CA HIS A 101 11.79 0.67 -20.53
C HIS A 101 10.70 1.72 -20.32
N PHE A 102 10.76 2.51 -19.23
CA PHE A 102 9.82 3.60 -19.03
C PHE A 102 10.02 4.68 -20.11
N PRO A 103 8.94 5.13 -20.77
CA PRO A 103 9.05 6.08 -21.87
C PRO A 103 9.55 7.44 -21.39
N GLU A 104 10.30 8.13 -22.25
CA GLU A 104 10.63 9.53 -22.01
C GLU A 104 9.37 10.40 -22.04
N MET A 105 9.31 11.36 -21.12
CA MET A 105 8.19 12.28 -20.98
C MET A 105 8.61 13.52 -20.21
N GLY A 106 7.82 14.60 -20.34
CA GLY A 106 8.07 15.83 -19.59
C GLY A 106 8.02 15.63 -18.07
N ALA A 107 8.71 16.49 -17.33
CA ALA A 107 8.92 16.39 -15.88
C ALA A 107 7.63 16.17 -15.08
N LEU A 108 6.56 16.91 -15.37
CA LEU A 108 5.29 16.77 -14.66
C LEU A 108 4.60 15.42 -14.93
N ALA A 109 4.61 14.96 -16.18
CA ALA A 109 4.07 13.65 -16.54
C ALA A 109 4.87 12.52 -15.89
N LYS A 110 6.20 12.65 -15.89
CA LYS A 110 7.11 11.72 -15.22
C LYS A 110 6.78 11.63 -13.73
N TRP A 111 6.73 12.78 -13.05
CA TRP A 111 6.34 12.87 -11.64
C TRP A 111 4.98 12.26 -11.37
N PHE A 112 3.98 12.52 -12.21
CA PHE A 112 2.64 11.94 -12.04
C PHE A 112 2.69 10.41 -12.00
N TRP A 113 3.40 9.80 -12.95
CA TRP A 113 3.46 8.34 -13.09
C TRP A 113 4.37 7.64 -12.07
N ILE A 114 5.54 8.19 -11.75
CA ILE A 114 6.54 7.52 -10.91
C ILE A 114 6.59 8.07 -9.48
N GLY A 115 6.09 9.28 -9.26
CA GLY A 115 6.03 9.93 -7.96
C GLY A 115 4.62 9.90 -7.38
N LEU A 116 3.71 10.71 -7.93
CA LEU A 116 2.39 10.91 -7.33
C LEU A 116 1.58 9.62 -7.22
N LEU A 117 1.34 8.93 -8.33
CA LEU A 117 0.50 7.74 -8.35
C LEU A 117 0.98 6.63 -7.40
N PRO A 118 2.24 6.16 -7.46
CA PRO A 118 2.69 5.10 -6.55
C PRO A 118 2.72 5.56 -5.09
N GLN A 119 3.09 6.81 -4.80
CA GLN A 119 3.11 7.33 -3.42
C GLN A 119 1.69 7.44 -2.84
N MET A 120 0.70 7.84 -3.64
CA MET A 120 -0.69 8.04 -3.20
C MET A 120 -1.58 6.79 -3.33
N THR A 121 -1.09 5.72 -3.94
CA THR A 121 -1.86 4.47 -4.07
C THR A 121 -1.09 3.29 -3.46
N LEU A 122 -0.14 2.72 -4.19
CA LEU A 122 0.61 1.52 -3.83
C LEU A 122 1.21 1.60 -2.43
N TRP A 123 1.93 2.70 -2.12
CA TRP A 123 2.61 2.83 -0.84
C TRP A 123 1.65 3.09 0.33
N ILE A 124 0.52 3.75 0.10
CA ILE A 124 -0.54 3.89 1.11
C ILE A 124 -1.20 2.53 1.37
N ALA A 125 -1.55 1.80 0.30
CA ALA A 125 -2.09 0.45 0.41
C ALA A 125 -1.15 -0.46 1.20
N PHE A 126 0.13 -0.52 0.83
CA PHE A 126 1.14 -1.30 1.54
C PHE A 126 1.19 -0.96 3.04
N THR A 127 1.24 0.32 3.38
CA THR A 127 1.30 0.80 4.77
C THR A 127 0.09 0.34 5.58
N VAL A 128 -1.12 0.50 5.02
CA VAL A 128 -2.36 0.10 5.71
C VAL A 128 -2.45 -1.41 5.82
N LEU A 129 -2.17 -2.15 4.75
CA LEU A 129 -2.36 -3.60 4.69
C LEU A 129 -1.37 -4.35 5.58
N VAL A 130 -0.07 -4.07 5.43
CA VAL A 130 0.97 -4.73 6.23
C VAL A 130 0.87 -4.30 7.69
N GLY A 131 0.66 -3.00 7.95
CA GLY A 131 0.48 -2.49 9.31
C GLY A 131 -0.73 -3.11 9.99
N THR A 132 -1.85 -3.28 9.28
CA THR A 132 -3.05 -3.94 9.83
C THR A 132 -2.80 -5.41 10.11
N LEU A 133 -2.12 -6.13 9.20
CA LEU A 133 -1.78 -7.54 9.39
C LEU A 133 -0.90 -7.74 10.63
N VAL A 134 0.18 -6.97 10.76
CA VAL A 134 1.09 -7.01 11.92
C VAL A 134 0.34 -6.61 13.20
N GLY A 135 -0.51 -5.58 13.16
CA GLY A 135 -1.34 -5.19 14.31
C GLY A 135 -2.30 -6.28 14.74
N CYS A 136 -2.88 -7.04 13.80
CA CYS A 136 -3.72 -8.19 14.11
C CYS A 136 -2.91 -9.33 14.76
N LEU A 137 -1.71 -9.62 14.25
CA LEU A 137 -0.82 -10.63 14.83
C LEU A 137 -0.40 -10.27 16.26
N ALA A 138 -0.05 -9.00 16.50
CA ALA A 138 0.28 -8.49 17.83
C ALA A 138 -0.92 -8.64 18.80
N ALA A 139 -2.14 -8.28 18.36
CA ALA A 139 -3.35 -8.44 19.16
C ALA A 139 -3.67 -9.93 19.45
N LEU A 140 -3.44 -10.83 18.50
CA LEU A 140 -3.60 -12.27 18.71
C LEU A 140 -2.57 -12.80 19.72
N ALA A 141 -1.30 -12.45 19.59
CA ALA A 141 -0.24 -12.85 20.51
C ALA A 141 -0.51 -12.36 21.95
N ALA A 142 -0.97 -11.11 22.11
CA ALA A 142 -1.35 -10.56 23.42
C ALA A 142 -2.50 -11.35 24.08
N ARG A 143 -3.51 -11.76 23.30
CA ARG A 143 -4.62 -12.60 23.80
C ARG A 143 -4.17 -13.99 24.22
N TRP A 144 -3.18 -14.57 23.53
CA TRP A 144 -2.63 -15.87 23.89
C TRP A 144 -1.87 -15.81 25.23
N ARG A 145 -1.04 -14.77 25.43
CA ARG A 145 -0.30 -14.57 26.69
C ARG A 145 -1.19 -14.24 27.90
N GLY A 146 -2.36 -13.64 27.66
CA GLY A 146 -3.33 -13.29 28.71
C GLY A 146 -4.26 -14.43 29.14
N LYS A 147 -4.18 -15.62 28.51
CA LYS A 147 -4.87 -16.80 29.03
C LYS A 147 -4.02 -17.40 30.16
N PRO A 148 -4.53 -17.52 31.40
CA PRO A 148 -3.83 -18.28 32.44
C PRO A 148 -3.64 -19.70 31.92
N ALA A 149 -2.45 -20.27 32.11
CA ALA A 149 -2.25 -21.70 31.93
C ALA A 149 -3.20 -22.40 32.91
N THR A 150 -4.23 -23.07 32.38
CA THR A 150 -5.06 -23.97 33.18
C THR A 150 -4.16 -25.13 33.60
N ALA A 151 -3.71 -25.09 34.85
CA ALA A 151 -3.14 -26.23 35.58
C ALA A 151 -4.27 -27.12 36.09
#